data_AF-A0A4R1WNQ5-F1
#
_entry.id   AF-A0A4R1WNQ5-F1
#
_cell.length_a   1.000
_cell.length_b   1.000
_cell.length_c   1.000
_cell.angle_alpha   90.00
_cell.angle_beta   90.00
_cell.angle_gamma   90.00
#
_symmetry.space_group_name_H-M   'P 1'
#
loop_
_entity.id
_entity.type
_entity.pdbx_description
1 polymer ?
#
loop_
_entity_poly.entity_id
_entity_poly.type
_entity_poly.pdbx_seq_one_letter_code
_entity_poly.pdbx_strand_id
1 'polypeptide(L)'
;MKLLFGWRGRVRLWPRFGPDQLPFLFDGGSGVIKVVSTDALEALIAKATQTPYASARGRPEWLDYHRNELGNHYVVPMTRQAYNLCRCVVITELRDRPTGFYSLDLNQRDYAALPDISPTQLVDLAHRYLATAEHVPVDEHEWNHLPDQPHP
;
A
#
# COMPACT_ATOMS: atom_id res chain seq x y z
N MET A 1 0.21 -2.28 28.03
CA MET A 1 0.82 -0.97 28.35
C MET A 1 0.26 0.07 27.40
N LYS A 2 -0.31 1.16 27.92
CA LYS A 2 -0.84 2.29 27.14
C LYS A 2 0.23 3.38 27.13
N LEU A 3 0.80 3.69 25.96
CA LEU A 3 1.68 4.84 25.82
C LEU A 3 0.81 6.09 25.70
N LEU A 4 0.74 6.86 26.79
CA LEU A 4 0.08 8.16 26.88
C LEU A 4 1.11 9.24 26.52
N PHE A 5 1.06 9.76 25.30
CA PHE A 5 1.61 11.09 25.02
C PHE A 5 0.49 12.11 25.25
N GLY A 6 0.57 12.83 26.37
CA GLY A 6 -0.39 13.86 26.74
C GLY A 6 0.18 15.25 26.53
N TRP A 7 -0.46 16.05 25.68
CA TRP A 7 -0.61 17.49 25.89
C TRP A 7 -2.09 17.83 25.65
N ARG A 8 -2.81 18.07 26.75
CA ARG A 8 -4.13 18.73 26.87
C ARG A 8 -5.20 18.38 25.81
N GLY A 9 -6.09 17.46 26.19
CA GLY A 9 -7.53 17.67 25.98
C GLY A 9 -8.19 17.19 24.69
N ARG A 10 -7.48 16.61 23.73
CA ARG A 10 -8.09 15.78 22.69
C ARG A 10 -7.21 14.58 22.44
N VAL A 11 -7.61 13.41 22.94
CA VAL A 11 -7.14 12.15 22.35
C VAL A 11 -7.62 12.22 20.91
N ARG A 12 -6.72 12.56 19.97
CA ARG A 12 -6.96 12.30 18.55
C ARG A 12 -7.07 10.79 18.44
N LEU A 13 -8.28 10.27 18.67
CA LEU A 13 -8.68 8.97 18.18
C LEU A 13 -8.37 9.05 16.68
N TRP A 14 -7.42 8.23 16.23
CA TRP A 14 -7.27 7.99 14.81
C TRP A 14 -8.66 7.75 14.22
N PRO A 15 -9.05 8.43 13.13
CA PRO A 15 -10.35 8.21 12.53
C PRO A 15 -10.52 6.72 12.30
N ARG A 16 -11.49 6.14 13.00
CA ARG A 16 -11.88 4.75 12.80
C ARG A 16 -12.69 4.73 11.52
N PHE A 17 -12.02 4.49 10.41
CA PHE A 17 -12.71 4.23 9.16
C PHE A 17 -13.52 2.95 9.34
N GLY A 18 -14.85 3.06 9.18
CA GLY A 18 -15.70 1.87 9.08
C GLY A 18 -15.33 1.05 7.83
N PRO A 19 -15.66 -0.25 7.79
CA PRO A 19 -15.45 -1.09 6.60
C PRO A 19 -16.11 -0.48 5.33
N ASP A 20 -17.12 0.35 5.51
CA ASP A 20 -17.88 0.97 4.43
C ASP A 20 -17.36 2.36 4.00
N GLN A 21 -16.43 2.96 4.75
CA GLN A 21 -15.97 4.36 4.52
C GLN A 21 -14.72 4.47 3.64
N LEU A 22 -14.06 3.35 3.35
CA LEU A 22 -12.97 3.28 2.38
C LEU A 22 -13.23 2.05 1.50
N PRO A 23 -13.72 2.20 0.24
CA PRO A 23 -14.08 1.07 -0.62
C PRO A 23 -12.88 0.19 -1.04
N PHE A 24 -11.69 0.49 -0.52
CA PHE A 24 -10.40 -0.13 -0.83
C PHE A 24 -9.81 -0.91 0.34
N LEU A 25 -10.32 -0.74 1.57
CA LEU A 25 -9.85 -1.53 2.70
C LEU A 25 -10.50 -2.92 2.60
N PHE A 26 -9.76 -3.87 2.06
CA PHE A 26 -9.90 -5.26 2.48
C PHE A 26 -9.95 -5.24 4.01
N ASP A 27 -11.10 -5.60 4.61
CA ASP A 27 -11.40 -5.62 6.05
C ASP A 27 -10.15 -5.31 6.88
N GLY A 28 -10.00 -4.06 7.33
CA GLY A 28 -8.76 -3.43 7.83
C GLY A 28 -8.14 -4.08 9.08
N GLY A 29 -7.84 -5.37 9.01
CA GLY A 29 -7.06 -6.14 9.95
C GLY A 29 -5.57 -6.01 9.67
N SER A 30 -4.76 -6.47 10.62
CA SER A 30 -3.33 -6.71 10.41
C SER A 30 -3.11 -7.63 9.20
N GLY A 31 -2.18 -7.29 8.30
CA GLY A 31 -1.79 -8.16 7.17
C GLY A 31 -2.32 -7.77 5.79
N VAL A 32 -2.78 -6.53 5.61
CA VAL A 32 -3.21 -6.01 4.28
C VAL A 32 -2.03 -5.72 3.35
N ILE A 33 -0.81 -5.57 3.88
CA ILE A 33 0.38 -5.39 3.05
C ILE A 33 1.20 -6.67 3.14
N LYS A 34 1.46 -7.26 1.98
CA LYS A 34 2.25 -8.49 1.85
C LYS A 34 3.65 -8.17 1.36
N VAL A 35 4.63 -8.96 1.77
CA VAL A 35 6.00 -8.91 1.26
C VAL A 35 6.24 -10.10 0.34
N VAL A 36 6.95 -9.90 -0.76
CA VAL A 36 7.27 -10.97 -1.71
C VAL A 36 8.70 -10.85 -2.22
N SER A 37 9.38 -11.98 -2.41
CA SER A 37 10.69 -12.00 -3.06
C SER A 37 10.55 -11.75 -4.57
N THR A 38 11.65 -11.36 -5.23
CA THR A 38 11.66 -11.16 -6.68
C THR A 38 11.22 -12.42 -7.44
N ASP A 39 11.77 -13.59 -7.10
CA ASP A 39 11.42 -14.86 -7.77
C ASP A 39 9.92 -15.21 -7.61
N ALA A 40 9.38 -15.01 -6.40
CA ALA A 40 7.97 -15.26 -6.15
C ALA A 40 7.08 -14.25 -6.91
N LEU A 41 7.51 -13.00 -7.01
CA LEU A 41 6.81 -11.98 -7.78
C LEU A 41 6.83 -12.29 -9.29
N GLU A 42 7.96 -12.74 -9.84
CA GLU A 42 8.07 -13.18 -11.22
C GLU A 42 7.12 -14.35 -11.50
N ALA A 43 7.02 -15.31 -10.58
CA ALA A 43 6.06 -16.42 -10.69
C ALA A 43 4.61 -15.93 -10.67
N LEU A 44 4.27 -14.95 -9.82
CA LEU A 44 2.94 -14.34 -9.79
C LEU A 44 2.63 -13.58 -11.09
N ILE A 45 3.60 -12.86 -11.66
CA ILE A 45 3.48 -12.16 -12.94
C ILE A 45 3.24 -13.15 -14.09
N ALA A 46 4.02 -14.25 -14.12
CA ALA A 46 3.83 -15.32 -15.10
C ALA A 46 2.43 -15.93 -14.99
N LYS A 47 1.96 -16.18 -13.75
CA LYS A 47 0.62 -16.70 -13.49
C LYS A 47 -0.48 -15.73 -13.94
N ALA A 48 -0.35 -14.43 -13.63
CA ALA A 48 -1.32 -13.42 -14.04
C ALA A 48 -1.40 -13.30 -15.57
N THR A 49 -0.27 -13.42 -16.26
CA THR A 49 -0.22 -13.37 -17.73
C THR A 49 -0.98 -14.51 -18.40
N GLN A 50 -1.04 -15.68 -17.74
CA GLN A 50 -1.75 -16.87 -18.21
C GLN A 50 -3.20 -16.94 -17.71
N THR A 51 -3.60 -16.07 -16.77
CA THR A 51 -4.91 -16.14 -16.13
C THR A 51 -5.97 -15.45 -16.99
N PRO A 52 -7.06 -16.14 -17.38
CA PRO A 52 -8.18 -15.50 -18.07
C PRO A 52 -8.75 -14.35 -17.25
N TYR A 53 -9.16 -13.27 -17.91
CA TYR A 53 -9.75 -12.07 -17.30
C TYR A 53 -8.80 -11.20 -16.44
N ALA A 54 -7.56 -11.63 -16.19
CA ALA A 54 -6.55 -10.76 -15.59
C ALA A 54 -6.17 -9.64 -16.57
N SER A 55 -6.46 -8.41 -16.18
CA SER A 55 -6.21 -7.21 -17.00
C SER A 55 -4.97 -6.44 -16.54
N ALA A 56 -4.53 -6.63 -15.29
CA ALA A 56 -3.23 -6.17 -14.81
C ALA A 56 -2.25 -7.34 -14.66
N ARG A 57 -1.15 -7.30 -15.39
CA ARG A 57 -0.19 -8.43 -15.51
C ARG A 57 1.20 -8.08 -14.96
N GLY A 58 1.32 -6.99 -14.21
CA GLY A 58 2.60 -6.49 -13.75
C GLY A 58 3.44 -5.87 -14.87
N ARG A 59 4.75 -5.74 -14.63
CA ARG A 59 5.73 -5.18 -15.58
C ARG A 59 7.01 -6.03 -15.61
N PRO A 60 7.00 -7.21 -16.27
CA PRO A 60 8.16 -8.11 -16.29
C PRO A 60 9.40 -7.45 -16.91
N GLU A 61 9.25 -6.72 -18.02
CA GLU A 61 10.37 -6.03 -18.67
C GLU A 61 10.99 -4.95 -17.78
N TRP A 62 10.17 -4.25 -17.00
CA TRP A 62 10.66 -3.24 -16.05
C TRP A 62 11.43 -3.88 -14.89
N LEU A 63 10.92 -4.99 -14.34
CA LEU A 63 11.63 -5.75 -13.31
C LEU A 63 12.98 -6.23 -13.81
N ASP A 64 13.04 -6.76 -15.03
CA ASP A 64 14.27 -7.27 -15.61
C ASP A 64 15.29 -6.15 -15.87
N TYR A 65 14.83 -5.02 -16.41
CA TYR A 65 15.66 -3.84 -16.62
C TYR A 65 16.30 -3.32 -15.30
N HIS A 66 15.58 -3.41 -14.19
CA HIS A 66 16.06 -2.95 -12.87
C HIS A 66 16.62 -4.07 -11.98
N ARG A 67 16.84 -5.29 -12.50
CA ARG A 67 17.17 -6.50 -11.70
C ARG A 67 18.29 -6.30 -10.67
N ASN A 68 19.33 -5.56 -11.02
CA ASN A 68 20.49 -5.31 -10.15
C ASN A 68 20.24 -4.28 -9.05
N GLU A 69 19.15 -3.53 -9.14
CA GLU A 69 18.77 -2.44 -8.24
C GLU A 69 17.61 -2.82 -7.31
N LEU A 70 16.98 -3.98 -7.52
CA LEU A 70 15.78 -4.41 -6.80
C LEU A 70 16.06 -4.62 -5.31
N GLY A 71 15.15 -4.10 -4.49
CA GLY A 71 15.03 -4.36 -3.06
C GLY A 71 13.81 -5.24 -2.75
N ASN A 72 13.08 -4.90 -1.69
CA ASN A 72 11.86 -5.63 -1.35
C ASN A 72 10.70 -5.26 -2.29
N HIS A 73 9.75 -6.18 -2.42
CA HIS A 73 8.49 -5.95 -3.10
C HIS A 73 7.33 -6.06 -2.12
N TYR A 74 6.42 -5.09 -2.16
CA TYR A 74 5.21 -5.08 -1.37
C TYR A 74 3.99 -5.19 -2.26
N VAL A 75 3.03 -6.01 -1.85
CA VAL A 75 1.76 -6.19 -2.56
C VAL A 75 0.65 -5.66 -1.69
N VAL A 76 -0.05 -4.64 -2.18
CA VAL A 76 -1.14 -3.96 -1.49
C VAL A 76 -2.42 -4.18 -2.31
N PRO A 77 -3.47 -4.77 -1.74
CA PRO A 77 -4.71 -5.00 -2.47
C PRO A 77 -5.48 -3.68 -2.58
N MET A 78 -5.96 -3.35 -3.78
CA MET A 78 -6.77 -2.15 -4.03
C MET A 78 -8.25 -2.47 -4.05
N THR A 79 -8.65 -3.49 -4.82
CA THR A 79 -10.06 -3.84 -5.01
C THR A 79 -10.20 -5.34 -5.23
N ARG A 80 -11.34 -5.89 -4.78
CA ARG A 80 -11.80 -7.20 -5.24
C ARG A 80 -12.36 -7.05 -6.64
N GLN A 81 -11.94 -7.92 -7.55
CA GLN A 81 -12.46 -8.01 -8.90
C GLN A 81 -13.39 -9.22 -9.03
N ALA A 82 -14.12 -9.29 -10.14
CA ALA A 82 -14.88 -10.47 -10.52
C ALA A 82 -13.93 -11.69 -10.68
N TYR A 83 -14.50 -12.90 -10.67
CA TYR A 83 -13.77 -14.14 -10.92
C TYR A 83 -12.69 -14.51 -9.89
N ASN A 84 -12.87 -14.13 -8.62
CA ASN A 84 -11.95 -14.40 -7.51
C ASN A 84 -10.56 -13.75 -7.66
N LEU A 85 -10.45 -12.73 -8.50
CA LEU A 85 -9.25 -11.92 -8.65
C LEU A 85 -9.26 -10.75 -7.66
N CYS A 86 -8.08 -10.37 -7.22
CA CYS A 86 -7.78 -9.23 -6.39
C CYS A 86 -6.81 -8.35 -7.17
N ARG A 87 -7.21 -7.11 -7.46
CA ARG A 87 -6.30 -6.13 -8.05
C ARG A 87 -5.38 -5.60 -6.97
N CYS A 88 -4.09 -5.82 -7.15
CA CYS A 88 -3.06 -5.33 -6.25
C CYS A 88 -2.22 -4.25 -6.94
N VAL A 89 -1.67 -3.34 -6.13
CA VAL A 89 -0.51 -2.54 -6.49
C VAL A 89 0.72 -3.23 -5.92
N VAL A 90 1.70 -3.41 -6.78
CA VAL A 90 3.04 -3.85 -6.41
C VAL A 90 3.90 -2.61 -6.29
N ILE A 91 4.53 -2.48 -5.12
CA ILE A 91 5.46 -1.43 -4.75
C ILE A 91 6.84 -2.09 -4.70
N THR A 92 7.72 -1.74 -5.63
CA THR A 92 9.07 -2.33 -5.73
C THR A 92 10.12 -1.32 -5.31
N GLU A 93 10.85 -1.63 -4.25
CA GLU A 93 11.97 -0.81 -3.80
C GLU A 93 13.13 -0.88 -4.80
N LEU A 94 13.75 0.27 -5.03
CA LEU A 94 15.03 0.40 -5.71
C LEU A 94 16.04 1.00 -4.74
N ARG A 95 17.29 0.53 -4.77
CA ARG A 95 18.32 0.96 -3.79
C ARG A 95 18.58 2.46 -3.75
N ASP A 96 18.60 3.12 -4.92
CA ASP A 96 19.03 4.53 -5.04
C ASP A 96 18.01 5.40 -5.80
N ARG A 97 16.78 4.92 -5.97
CA ARG A 97 15.79 5.53 -6.87
C ARG A 97 14.38 5.51 -6.30
N PRO A 98 13.48 6.36 -6.83
CA PRO A 98 12.07 6.28 -6.52
C PRO A 98 11.52 4.89 -6.78
N THR A 99 10.71 4.41 -5.84
CA THR A 99 10.04 3.12 -5.86
C THR A 99 9.20 2.93 -7.14
N GLY A 100 9.24 1.74 -7.73
CA GLY A 100 8.39 1.38 -8.87
C GLY A 100 6.99 0.98 -8.43
N PHE A 101 5.96 1.47 -9.14
CA PHE A 101 4.56 1.13 -8.89
C PHE A 101 3.91 0.55 -10.13
N TYR A 102 3.25 -0.61 -9.99
CA TYR A 102 2.45 -1.18 -11.07
C TYR A 102 1.37 -2.11 -10.54
N SER A 103 0.33 -2.32 -11.33
CA SER A 103 -0.79 -3.18 -10.95
C SER A 103 -0.55 -4.63 -11.35
N LEU A 104 -1.02 -5.55 -10.52
CA LEU A 104 -1.00 -6.99 -10.74
C LEU A 104 -2.30 -7.60 -10.21
N ASP A 105 -3.02 -8.32 -11.06
CA ASP A 105 -4.21 -9.06 -10.65
C ASP A 105 -3.77 -10.45 -10.14
N LEU A 106 -4.16 -10.79 -8.91
CA LEU A 106 -3.83 -12.04 -8.24
C LEU A 106 -5.08 -12.81 -7.90
N ASN A 107 -5.03 -14.15 -7.88
CA ASN A 107 -6.12 -14.88 -7.23
C ASN A 107 -6.12 -14.58 -5.73
N GLN A 108 -7.30 -14.51 -5.13
CA GLN A 108 -7.43 -14.24 -3.70
C GLN A 108 -6.67 -15.24 -2.83
N ARG A 109 -6.58 -16.51 -3.24
CA ARG A 109 -5.79 -17.55 -2.55
C ARG A 109 -4.30 -17.30 -2.64
N ASP A 110 -3.81 -16.89 -3.81
CA ASP A 110 -2.39 -16.60 -4.03
C ASP A 110 -1.98 -15.42 -3.14
N TYR A 111 -2.81 -14.37 -3.10
CA TYR A 111 -2.60 -13.22 -2.23
C TYR A 111 -2.61 -13.59 -0.74
N ALA A 112 -3.60 -14.40 -0.30
CA ALA A 112 -3.72 -14.80 1.10
C ALA A 112 -2.53 -15.65 1.58
N ALA A 113 -1.88 -16.38 0.67
CA ALA A 113 -0.71 -17.20 0.98
C ALA A 113 0.59 -16.39 1.15
N LEU A 114 0.60 -15.11 0.76
CA LEU A 114 1.78 -14.26 0.90
C LEU A 114 2.02 -13.89 2.37
N PRO A 115 3.30 -13.78 2.79
CA PRO A 115 3.63 -13.36 4.14
C PRO A 115 3.27 -11.90 4.37
N ASP A 116 2.78 -11.61 5.57
CA ASP A 116 2.50 -10.24 6.00
C ASP A 116 3.79 -9.45 6.17
N ILE A 117 3.73 -8.14 5.91
CA ILE A 117 4.81 -7.23 6.25
C ILE A 117 5.06 -7.22 7.76
N SER A 118 6.33 -7.24 8.15
CA SER A 118 6.67 -7.04 9.56
C SER A 118 6.46 -5.58 9.97
N PRO A 119 6.20 -5.28 11.27
CA PRO A 119 6.07 -3.90 11.74
C PRO A 119 7.27 -3.01 11.40
N THR A 120 8.49 -3.55 11.49
CA THR A 120 9.72 -2.81 11.15
C THR A 120 9.76 -2.45 9.67
N GLN A 121 9.49 -3.41 8.78
CA GLN A 121 9.44 -3.15 7.34
C GLN A 121 8.34 -2.15 6.98
N LEU A 122 7.20 -2.17 7.69
CA LEU A 122 6.13 -1.21 7.47
C LEU A 122 6.56 0.22 7.84
N VAL A 123 7.26 0.38 8.96
CA VAL A 123 7.82 1.68 9.38
C VAL A 123 8.85 2.17 8.36
N ASP A 124 9.76 1.30 7.90
CA ASP A 124 10.76 1.66 6.89
C ASP A 124 10.14 2.05 5.55
N LEU A 125 9.11 1.33 5.12
CA LEU A 125 8.35 1.65 3.91
C LEU A 125 7.65 3.01 4.03
N ALA A 126 7.03 3.30 5.18
CA ALA A 126 6.37 4.58 5.43
C ALA A 126 7.38 5.74 5.42
N HIS A 127 8.53 5.58 6.07
CA HIS A 127 9.59 6.61 6.06
C HIS A 127 10.09 6.88 4.65
N ARG A 128 10.34 5.84 3.84
CA ARG A 128 10.79 6.02 2.45
C ARG A 128 9.74 6.73 1.60
N TYR A 129 8.47 6.36 1.74
CA TYR A 129 7.39 7.03 1.03
C TYR A 129 7.31 8.52 1.38
N LEU A 130 7.36 8.85 2.68
CA LEU A 130 7.35 10.24 3.15
C LEU A 130 8.58 11.04 2.71
N ALA A 131 9.76 10.41 2.67
CA ALA A 131 10.99 11.07 2.21
C ALA A 131 10.93 11.45 0.71
N THR A 132 10.14 10.72 -0.08
CA THR A 132 9.94 11.01 -1.52
C THR A 132 8.74 11.89 -1.81
N ALA A 133 7.88 12.17 -0.82
CA ALA A 133 6.70 12.99 -1.02
C ALA A 133 7.10 14.45 -1.24
N GLU A 134 6.55 15.08 -2.29
CA GLU A 134 6.70 16.52 -2.46
C GLU A 134 6.12 17.24 -1.25
N HIS A 135 6.92 18.09 -0.63
CA HIS A 135 6.46 18.97 0.43
C HIS A 135 5.46 19.96 -0.16
N VAL A 136 4.17 19.68 -0.01
CA VAL A 136 3.12 20.64 -0.33
C VAL A 136 3.28 21.82 0.64
N PRO A 137 3.61 23.03 0.17
CA PRO A 137 3.67 24.19 1.05
C PRO A 137 2.26 24.40 1.61
N VAL A 138 2.16 24.45 2.94
CA VAL A 138 0.90 24.80 3.59
C VAL A 138 0.71 26.30 3.38
N ASP A 139 -0.30 26.70 2.62
CA ASP A 139 -0.71 28.09 2.59
C ASP A 139 -1.30 28.43 3.96
N GLU A 140 -0.59 29.27 4.72
CA GLU A 140 -1.00 29.71 6.06
C GLU A 140 -2.34 30.47 6.03
N HIS A 141 -2.77 30.98 4.87
CA HIS A 141 -4.09 31.60 4.71
C HIS A 141 -5.24 30.57 4.64
N GLU A 142 -5.04 29.37 4.07
CA GLU A 142 -6.10 28.36 3.99
C GLU A 142 -6.40 27.71 5.36
N TRP A 143 -5.41 27.58 6.24
CA TRP A 143 -5.63 27.00 7.57
C TRP A 143 -6.52 27.90 8.44
N ASN A 144 -6.35 29.23 8.37
CA ASN A 144 -7.09 30.17 9.22
C ASN A 144 -8.58 30.33 8.85
N HIS A 145 -9.06 29.66 7.79
CA HIS A 145 -10.44 29.76 7.30
C HIS A 145 -11.26 28.48 7.43
N LEU A 146 -10.78 27.44 8.12
CA LEU A 146 -11.67 26.35 8.52
C LEU A 146 -12.72 26.92 9.49
N PRO A 147 -14.02 26.93 9.12
CA PRO A 147 -15.02 27.54 9.96
C PRO A 147 -15.14 26.71 11.22
N ASP A 148 -14.89 27.33 12.37
CA ASP A 148 -15.38 26.89 13.67
C ASP A 148 -16.91 26.90 13.62
N GLN A 149 -17.52 25.89 13.00
CA GLN A 149 -18.96 25.67 13.05
C GLN A 149 -19.24 24.63 14.14
N PRO A 150 -19.70 25.04 15.33
CA PRO A 150 -20.46 24.14 16.16
C PRO A 150 -21.80 23.92 15.45
N HIS A 151 -22.06 22.69 14.99
CA HIS A 151 -23.42 22.34 14.60
C HIS A 151 -24.34 22.40 15.84
N PRO A 152 -25.53 23.01 15.73
CA PRO A 152 -26.54 23.00 16.79
C PRO A 152 -27.10 21.59 17.06
#